data_AF-A0AA86VR37-F1
#
_entry.id   AF-A0AA86VR37-F1
#
_cell.length_a   1.000
_cell.length_b   1.000
_cell.length_c   1.000
_cell.angle_alpha   90.00
_cell.angle_beta   90.00
_cell.angle_gamma   90.00
#
_symmetry.space_group_name_H-M   'P 1'
#
loop_
_entity.id
_entity.type
_entity.pdbx_description
1 polymer ?
#
loop_
_entity_poly.entity_id
_entity_poly.type
_entity_poly.pdbx_seq_one_letter_code
_entity_poly.pdbx_strand_id
1 'polypeptide(L)'
;MNIHQNLTCHPVSMENQNLAVGGSDSRIGNMGCLFPPSGVCWGLNLKKMERRQNQTPQGKIARVLVDFLEVAITAVVFLKGIYPSGAFERRRYMNVVVQRACHPQLRYYIHATVTGLLPFVQKGMVERVAVIFFNADNVPMEKFVFKLAVNQAYGSEVEEVDLEFSLRSFLIKLSNSESLCKMLPPDCRWEITAYFRSLPETGTSKEADLWIPTDTKQWQQPPLITPVKSMSSEPLCLQLYLEHPSLSESLL
;
A
#
# COMPACT_ATOMS: atom_id res chain seq x y z
N MET A 1 25.72 -11.81 -12.10
CA MET A 1 25.11 -10.47 -12.04
C MET A 1 23.61 -10.66 -11.91
N ASN A 2 23.07 -10.63 -10.69
CA ASN A 2 21.62 -10.69 -10.47
C ASN A 2 21.06 -9.29 -10.74
N ILE A 3 20.41 -9.14 -11.88
CA ILE A 3 19.65 -7.93 -12.21
C ILE A 3 18.35 -8.03 -11.41
N HIS A 4 18.30 -7.38 -10.25
CA HIS A 4 17.05 -7.14 -9.54
C HIS A 4 16.18 -6.23 -10.40
N GLN A 5 15.30 -6.82 -11.21
CA GLN A 5 14.30 -6.09 -11.98
C GLN A 5 13.12 -5.82 -11.05
N ASN A 6 12.85 -4.54 -10.77
CA ASN A 6 11.72 -4.12 -9.95
C ASN A 6 10.50 -3.97 -10.87
N LEU A 7 9.28 -4.19 -10.36
CA LEU A 7 8.07 -4.00 -11.14
C LEU A 7 7.15 -2.95 -10.52
N THR A 8 6.49 -2.16 -11.34
CA THR A 8 5.41 -1.23 -10.97
C THR A 8 4.09 -1.70 -11.57
N CYS A 9 2.98 -1.45 -10.89
CA CYS A 9 1.67 -1.54 -11.52
C CYS A 9 1.46 -0.31 -12.40
N HIS A 10 0.86 -0.48 -13.59
CA HIS A 10 0.51 0.61 -14.49
C HIS A 10 0.01 1.83 -13.71
N PRO A 11 0.74 2.97 -13.73
CA PRO A 11 0.22 4.19 -13.15
C PRO A 11 -1.01 4.54 -13.98
N VAL A 12 -2.19 4.53 -13.36
CA VAL A 12 -3.25 5.35 -13.91
C VAL A 12 -2.74 6.77 -13.71
N SER A 13 -2.40 7.47 -14.80
CA SER A 13 -2.09 8.89 -14.76
C SER A 13 -3.26 9.63 -14.11
N MET A 14 -3.24 9.76 -12.79
CA MET A 14 -4.02 10.77 -12.09
C MET A 14 -3.23 12.04 -12.26
N GLU A 15 -3.36 12.63 -13.44
CA GLU A 15 -3.09 14.04 -13.65
C GLU A 15 -3.90 14.78 -12.59
N ASN A 16 -3.26 15.68 -11.85
CA ASN A 16 -3.87 16.53 -10.83
C ASN A 16 -5.05 17.31 -11.43
N GLN A 17 -6.21 16.67 -11.56
CA GLN A 17 -7.43 17.34 -12.01
C GLN A 17 -7.98 18.07 -10.80
N ASN A 18 -7.61 19.35 -10.73
CA ASN A 18 -8.32 20.46 -10.09
C ASN A 18 -9.65 20.04 -9.45
N LEU A 19 -9.62 19.73 -8.16
CA LEU A 19 -10.82 19.75 -7.32
C LEU A 19 -11.15 21.21 -7.01
N ALA A 20 -11.62 21.94 -8.02
CA ALA A 20 -12.19 23.26 -7.85
C ALA A 20 -13.53 23.14 -7.12
N VAL A 21 -13.63 23.83 -5.99
CA VAL A 21 -14.86 24.07 -5.25
C VAL A 21 -15.78 24.93 -6.13
N GLY A 22 -16.85 24.35 -6.65
CA GLY A 22 -17.94 25.06 -7.33
C GLY A 22 -19.18 25.10 -6.43
N GLY A 23 -19.47 26.28 -5.88
CA GLY A 23 -20.67 26.54 -5.09
C GLY A 23 -21.94 26.66 -5.95
N SER A 24 -23.04 26.18 -5.36
CA SER A 24 -24.44 26.58 -5.52
C SER A 24 -25.01 26.82 -6.93
N ASP A 25 -25.86 25.90 -7.40
CA ASP A 25 -27.29 26.21 -7.58
C ASP A 25 -28.14 24.93 -7.62
N SER A 26 -29.45 25.10 -7.52
CA SER A 26 -30.39 24.28 -6.80
C SER A 26 -31.35 23.50 -7.70
N ARG A 27 -31.84 22.37 -7.12
CA ARG A 27 -32.98 21.53 -7.53
C ARG A 27 -32.75 20.64 -8.74
N ILE A 28 -32.70 19.30 -8.54
CA ILE A 28 -33.70 18.29 -8.96
C ILE A 28 -33.43 17.01 -8.13
N GLY A 29 -34.49 16.40 -7.58
CA GLY A 29 -34.53 14.95 -7.32
C GLY A 29 -34.28 14.48 -5.89
N ASN A 30 -35.30 14.66 -5.04
CA ASN A 30 -35.42 13.97 -3.77
C ASN A 30 -35.56 12.46 -4.01
N MET A 31 -34.53 11.68 -3.70
CA MET A 31 -34.63 10.23 -3.54
C MET A 31 -33.79 9.85 -2.33
N GLY A 32 -34.46 9.85 -1.17
CA GLY A 32 -33.88 9.45 0.10
C GLY A 32 -33.44 7.99 0.04
N CYS A 33 -32.13 7.77 0.10
CA CYS A 33 -31.60 6.48 0.50
C CYS A 33 -31.43 6.52 2.03
N LEU A 34 -32.32 5.82 2.73
CA LEU A 34 -32.16 5.48 4.13
C LEU A 34 -30.78 4.83 4.33
N PHE A 35 -29.89 5.50 5.06
CA PHE A 35 -28.76 4.84 5.68
C PHE A 35 -29.27 4.08 6.90
N PRO A 36 -29.04 2.74 7.02
CA PRO A 36 -29.31 2.06 8.27
C PRO A 36 -28.27 2.49 9.33
N PRO A 37 -28.70 2.77 10.57
CA PRO A 37 -27.78 3.02 11.68
C PRO A 37 -27.31 1.67 12.23
N SER A 38 -26.16 1.17 11.78
CA SER A 38 -25.47 0.08 12.48
C SER A 38 -24.04 -0.08 11.98
N GLY A 39 -23.10 -0.22 12.91
CA GLY A 39 -21.67 -0.40 12.66
C GLY A 39 -21.34 -1.59 11.77
N VAL A 40 -21.20 -1.33 10.47
CA VAL A 40 -20.71 -2.32 9.51
C VAL A 40 -19.19 -2.38 9.60
N CYS A 41 -18.75 -3.42 10.31
CA CYS A 41 -17.42 -3.99 10.33
C CYS A 41 -16.89 -4.17 8.89
N TRP A 42 -15.61 -3.88 8.67
CA TRP A 42 -14.96 -4.06 7.38
C TRP A 42 -15.24 -5.45 6.80
N GLY A 43 -15.73 -5.49 5.56
CA GLY A 43 -15.45 -6.61 4.67
C GLY A 43 -16.13 -7.95 4.93
N LEU A 44 -17.30 -8.01 5.56
CA LEU A 44 -18.10 -9.26 5.57
C LEU A 44 -19.11 -9.41 4.42
N ASN A 45 -19.21 -8.46 3.48
CA ASN A 45 -20.16 -8.57 2.37
C ASN A 45 -19.57 -8.33 0.98
N LEU A 46 -18.39 -8.92 0.75
CA LEU A 46 -17.97 -9.38 -0.58
C LEU A 46 -17.24 -10.74 -0.51
N LYS A 47 -17.50 -11.53 0.55
CA LYS A 47 -16.91 -12.88 0.76
C LYS A 47 -17.93 -14.00 0.56
N LYS A 48 -18.84 -13.87 -0.41
CA LYS A 48 -19.82 -14.92 -0.72
C LYS A 48 -19.85 -15.27 -2.21
N MET A 49 -18.69 -15.61 -2.76
CA MET A 49 -18.52 -16.63 -3.81
C MET A 49 -17.04 -16.73 -4.18
N GLU A 50 -16.23 -17.30 -3.30
CA GLU A 50 -15.03 -18.00 -3.78
C GLU A 50 -14.70 -19.18 -2.88
N ARG A 51 -14.84 -20.34 -3.52
CA ARG A 51 -14.57 -21.73 -3.15
C ARG A 51 -13.82 -21.95 -1.83
N ARG A 52 -14.39 -22.82 -0.99
CA ARG A 52 -13.67 -23.62 0.01
C ARG A 52 -12.47 -24.30 -0.67
N GLN A 53 -11.30 -23.68 -0.65
CA GLN A 53 -10.03 -24.32 -0.97
C GLN A 53 -9.25 -24.43 0.33
N ASN A 54 -8.62 -25.58 0.57
CA ASN A 54 -7.70 -25.83 1.68
C ASN A 54 -6.69 -24.69 1.75
N GLN A 55 -6.89 -23.74 2.68
CA GLN A 55 -5.99 -22.61 2.81
C GLN A 55 -4.74 -23.10 3.51
N THR A 56 -3.62 -23.10 2.79
CA THR A 56 -2.32 -23.28 3.41
C THR A 56 -2.12 -22.17 4.46
N PRO A 57 -1.39 -22.43 5.57
CA PRO A 57 -1.07 -21.40 6.54
C PRO A 57 -0.51 -20.13 5.87
N GLN A 58 0.36 -20.30 4.87
CA GLN A 58 0.95 -19.26 4.03
C GLN A 58 -0.11 -18.44 3.29
N GLY A 59 -1.17 -19.10 2.78
CA GLY A 59 -2.31 -18.45 2.13
C GLY A 59 -3.09 -17.54 3.06
N LYS A 60 -3.28 -17.93 4.33
CA LYS A 60 -3.92 -17.09 5.36
C LYS A 60 -3.05 -15.86 5.67
N ILE A 61 -1.76 -16.07 5.96
CA ILE A 61 -0.80 -14.99 6.29
C ILE A 61 -0.69 -13.98 5.15
N ALA A 62 -0.59 -14.45 3.92
CA ALA A 62 -0.48 -13.58 2.76
C ALA A 62 -1.72 -12.67 2.60
N ARG A 63 -2.93 -13.17 2.92
CA ARG A 63 -4.16 -12.37 2.88
C ARG A 63 -4.15 -11.28 3.95
N VAL A 64 -3.83 -11.64 5.20
CA VAL A 64 -3.72 -10.66 6.30
C VAL A 64 -2.69 -9.59 5.97
N LEU A 65 -1.55 -9.99 5.38
CA LEU A 65 -0.50 -9.07 4.98
C LEU A 65 -0.93 -8.15 3.83
N VAL A 66 -1.62 -8.67 2.81
CA VAL A 66 -2.16 -7.88 1.69
C VAL A 66 -3.22 -6.89 2.20
N ASP A 67 -4.16 -7.33 3.04
CA ASP A 67 -5.16 -6.46 3.66
C ASP A 67 -4.49 -5.35 4.50
N PHE A 68 -3.45 -5.71 5.26
CA PHE A 68 -2.63 -4.73 5.99
C PHE A 68 -1.92 -3.73 5.06
N LEU A 69 -1.30 -4.20 3.98
CA LEU A 69 -0.60 -3.34 3.02
C LEU A 69 -1.56 -2.34 2.37
N GLU A 70 -2.79 -2.74 2.02
CA GLU A 70 -3.81 -1.83 1.48
C GLU A 70 -4.09 -0.67 2.44
N VAL A 71 -4.29 -0.99 3.72
CA VAL A 71 -4.55 0.02 4.77
C VAL A 71 -3.31 0.88 5.04
N ALA A 72 -2.12 0.27 5.11
CA ALA A 72 -0.88 0.97 5.39
C ALA A 72 -0.47 1.92 4.25
N ILE A 73 -0.61 1.50 2.98
CA ILE A 73 -0.35 2.34 1.81
C ILE A 73 -1.35 3.50 1.77
N THR A 74 -2.63 3.24 2.02
CA THR A 74 -3.64 4.31 2.11
C THR A 74 -3.28 5.32 3.20
N ALA A 75 -2.80 4.85 4.36
CA ALA A 75 -2.34 5.72 5.44
C ALA A 75 -1.12 6.56 5.02
N VAL A 76 -0.14 5.98 4.32
CA VAL A 76 1.02 6.73 3.79
C VAL A 76 0.56 7.83 2.83
N VAL A 77 -0.30 7.50 1.85
CA VAL A 77 -0.81 8.48 0.87
C VAL A 77 -1.59 9.60 1.56
N PHE A 78 -2.38 9.28 2.59
CA PHE A 78 -3.08 10.27 3.40
C PHE A 78 -2.11 11.18 4.17
N LEU A 79 -1.12 10.60 4.85
CA LEU A 79 -0.12 11.34 5.64
C LEU A 79 0.69 12.32 4.78
N LYS A 80 0.94 11.96 3.52
CA LYS A 80 1.65 12.82 2.57
C LYS A 80 0.82 13.98 2.04
N GLY A 81 -0.49 13.98 2.25
CA GLY A 81 -1.36 15.11 1.92
C GLY A 81 -1.53 15.36 0.42
N ILE A 82 -1.25 14.37 -0.44
CA ILE A 82 -1.37 14.49 -1.91
C ILE A 82 -2.83 14.63 -2.33
N TYR A 83 -3.75 14.04 -1.57
CA TYR A 83 -5.18 14.16 -1.78
C TYR A 83 -5.81 14.93 -0.62
N PRO A 84 -6.86 15.73 -0.86
CA PRO A 84 -7.55 16.46 0.20
C PRO A 84 -8.14 15.49 1.22
N SER A 85 -8.27 15.94 2.46
CA SER A 85 -8.82 15.11 3.56
C SER A 85 -10.22 14.55 3.25
N GLY A 86 -11.03 15.28 2.47
CA GLY A 86 -12.35 14.81 2.01
C GLY A 86 -12.31 13.63 1.03
N ALA A 87 -11.15 13.28 0.46
CA ALA A 87 -10.96 12.07 -0.32
C ALA A 87 -10.88 10.80 0.56
N PHE A 88 -10.88 10.95 1.88
CA PHE A 88 -10.75 9.85 2.84
C PHE A 88 -11.87 9.86 3.87
N GLU A 89 -12.28 8.67 4.30
CA GLU A 89 -13.17 8.48 5.45
C GLU A 89 -12.42 7.81 6.61
N ARG A 90 -12.74 8.22 7.84
CA ARG A 90 -12.24 7.57 9.05
C ARG A 90 -12.94 6.23 9.25
N ARG A 91 -12.17 5.18 9.49
CA ARG A 91 -12.66 3.81 9.69
C ARG A 91 -11.85 3.10 10.78
N ARG A 92 -12.39 2.01 11.33
CA ARG A 92 -11.70 1.20 12.34
C ARG A 92 -11.19 -0.10 11.72
N TYR A 93 -9.89 -0.36 11.79
CA TYR A 93 -9.25 -1.58 11.31
C TYR A 93 -8.26 -2.08 12.37
N MET A 94 -8.18 -3.39 12.65
CA MET A 94 -7.36 -3.95 13.76
C MET A 94 -7.54 -3.18 15.09
N ASN A 95 -8.76 -2.70 15.34
CA ASN A 95 -9.10 -1.88 16.50
C ASN A 95 -8.24 -0.58 16.64
N VAL A 96 -7.82 0.01 15.52
CA VAL A 96 -7.23 1.35 15.41
C VAL A 96 -7.98 2.20 14.38
N VAL A 97 -7.94 3.52 14.51
CA VAL A 97 -8.54 4.45 13.54
C VAL A 97 -7.58 4.63 12.37
N VAL A 98 -8.06 4.34 11.18
CA VAL A 98 -7.33 4.45 9.91
C VAL A 98 -8.11 5.27 8.91
N GLN A 99 -7.44 5.67 7.84
CA GLN A 99 -8.08 6.35 6.71
C GLN A 99 -8.38 5.34 5.61
N ARG A 100 -9.53 5.51 4.96
CA ARG A 100 -9.92 4.74 3.79
C ARG A 100 -10.20 5.68 2.63
N ALA A 101 -9.63 5.39 1.47
CA ALA A 101 -9.89 6.16 0.26
C ALA A 101 -11.37 6.05 -0.16
N CYS A 102 -12.04 7.20 -0.30
CA CYS A 102 -13.40 7.31 -0.81
C CYS A 102 -13.42 7.47 -2.34
N HIS A 103 -12.38 8.10 -2.91
CA HIS A 103 -12.29 8.29 -4.35
C HIS A 103 -12.19 6.94 -5.08
N PRO A 104 -13.14 6.59 -5.98
CA PRO A 104 -13.23 5.25 -6.56
C PRO A 104 -11.95 4.80 -7.27
N GLN A 105 -11.33 5.70 -8.04
CA GLN A 105 -10.13 5.38 -8.81
C GLN A 105 -8.90 5.21 -7.91
N LEU A 106 -8.79 5.96 -6.82
CA LEU A 106 -7.67 5.84 -5.87
C LEU A 106 -7.79 4.52 -5.11
N ARG A 107 -9.00 4.26 -4.61
CA ARG A 107 -9.33 3.00 -3.95
C ARG A 107 -9.08 1.80 -4.87
N TYR A 108 -9.53 1.87 -6.11
CA TYR A 108 -9.33 0.81 -7.09
C TYR A 108 -7.84 0.57 -7.38
N TYR A 109 -7.06 1.62 -7.59
CA TYR A 109 -5.62 1.51 -7.84
C TYR A 109 -4.90 0.79 -6.69
N ILE A 110 -5.06 1.28 -5.45
CA ILE A 110 -4.43 0.66 -4.28
C ILE A 110 -4.88 -0.80 -4.13
N HIS A 111 -6.19 -1.05 -4.21
CA HIS A 111 -6.75 -2.39 -4.03
C HIS A 111 -6.29 -3.38 -5.10
N ALA A 112 -6.34 -2.99 -6.39
CA ALA A 112 -5.95 -3.83 -7.51
C ALA A 112 -4.45 -4.15 -7.46
N THR A 113 -3.61 -3.16 -7.17
CA THR A 113 -2.15 -3.35 -7.04
C THR A 113 -1.81 -4.29 -5.89
N VAL A 114 -2.37 -4.05 -4.71
CA VAL A 114 -2.05 -4.86 -3.52
C VAL A 114 -2.63 -6.28 -3.64
N THR A 115 -3.84 -6.43 -4.18
CA THR A 115 -4.43 -7.75 -4.46
C THR A 115 -3.62 -8.52 -5.51
N GLY A 116 -3.10 -7.83 -6.52
CA GLY A 116 -2.18 -8.39 -7.51
C GLY A 116 -0.87 -8.94 -6.92
N LEU A 117 -0.48 -8.52 -5.71
CA LEU A 117 0.68 -9.08 -4.99
C LEU A 117 0.39 -10.40 -4.30
N LEU A 118 -0.89 -10.70 -4.01
CA LEU A 118 -1.29 -11.87 -3.22
C LEU A 118 -0.63 -13.19 -3.69
N PRO A 119 -0.69 -13.60 -4.96
CA PRO A 119 -0.09 -14.87 -5.39
C PRO A 119 1.44 -14.89 -5.23
N PHE A 120 2.10 -13.74 -5.30
CA PHE A 120 3.57 -13.63 -5.18
C PHE A 120 4.02 -13.61 -3.72
N VAL A 121 3.23 -12.96 -2.84
CA VAL A 121 3.44 -12.98 -1.39
C VAL A 121 3.24 -14.40 -0.86
N GLN A 122 2.21 -15.11 -1.34
CA GLN A 122 1.95 -16.51 -0.99
C GLN A 122 3.14 -17.42 -1.33
N LYS A 123 3.83 -17.17 -2.44
CA LYS A 123 5.02 -17.92 -2.89
C LYS A 123 6.32 -17.41 -2.27
N GLY A 124 6.30 -16.35 -1.46
CA GLY A 124 7.51 -15.75 -0.88
C GLY A 124 8.42 -15.06 -1.90
N MET A 125 7.88 -14.67 -3.05
CA MET A 125 8.64 -14.05 -4.14
C MET A 125 8.86 -12.55 -3.93
N VAL A 126 8.02 -11.89 -3.14
CA VAL A 126 8.11 -10.44 -2.87
C VAL A 126 9.09 -10.20 -1.72
N GLU A 127 10.12 -9.37 -1.95
CA GLU A 127 11.08 -8.95 -0.94
C GLU A 127 10.71 -7.60 -0.32
N ARG A 128 10.27 -6.64 -1.14
CA ARG A 128 9.90 -5.30 -0.69
C ARG A 128 8.71 -4.77 -1.48
N VAL A 129 7.88 -3.96 -0.82
CA VAL A 129 6.86 -3.12 -1.45
C VAL A 129 7.16 -1.69 -1.06
N ALA A 130 7.23 -0.78 -2.02
CA ALA A 130 7.54 0.62 -1.79
C ALA A 130 6.44 1.53 -2.32
N VAL A 131 6.10 2.56 -1.57
CA VAL A 131 5.35 3.72 -2.06
C VAL A 131 6.38 4.80 -2.37
N ILE A 132 6.52 5.16 -3.63
CA ILE A 132 7.56 6.09 -4.11
C ILE A 132 6.91 7.40 -4.50
N PHE A 133 7.46 8.51 -4.01
CA PHE A 133 7.05 9.88 -4.35
C PHE A 133 8.08 10.52 -5.26
N PHE A 134 7.63 11.19 -6.32
CA PHE A 134 8.45 11.76 -7.39
C PHE A 134 8.30 13.28 -7.47
N ASN A 135 9.37 13.96 -7.87
CA ASN A 135 9.29 15.34 -8.32
C ASN A 135 8.77 15.43 -9.77
N ALA A 136 8.66 16.65 -10.29
CA ALA A 136 8.24 16.92 -11.67
C ALA A 136 9.13 16.26 -12.74
N ASP A 137 10.42 16.03 -12.43
CA ASP A 137 11.41 15.40 -13.32
C ASP A 137 11.43 13.86 -13.23
N ASN A 138 10.44 13.26 -12.57
CA ASN A 138 10.34 11.83 -12.29
C ASN A 138 11.55 11.27 -11.53
N VAL A 139 12.15 12.06 -10.65
CA VAL A 139 13.20 11.64 -9.71
C VAL A 139 12.55 11.31 -8.37
N PRO A 140 12.83 10.13 -7.77
CA PRO A 140 12.32 9.78 -6.45
C PRO A 140 12.80 10.77 -5.38
N MET A 141 11.86 11.33 -4.62
CA MET A 141 12.15 12.21 -3.48
C MET A 141 12.11 11.45 -2.15
N GLU A 142 11.22 10.47 -2.04
CA GLU A 142 11.01 9.71 -0.81
C GLU A 142 10.41 8.35 -1.14
N LYS A 143 10.77 7.33 -0.35
CA LYS A 143 10.19 5.99 -0.46
C LYS A 143 9.78 5.48 0.92
N PHE A 144 8.55 5.01 1.04
CA PHE A 144 8.12 4.23 2.19
C PHE A 144 8.26 2.76 1.84
N VAL A 145 9.21 2.07 2.46
CA VAL A 145 9.57 0.71 2.10
C VAL A 145 9.10 -0.28 3.16
N PHE A 146 8.25 -1.20 2.74
CA PHE A 146 7.81 -2.37 3.48
C PHE A 146 8.67 -3.56 3.05
N LYS A 147 9.67 -3.91 3.87
CA LYS A 147 10.51 -5.08 3.65
C LYS A 147 9.86 -6.30 4.29
N LEU A 148 9.70 -7.35 3.48
CA LEU A 148 8.94 -8.54 3.78
C LEU A 148 9.82 -9.78 3.73
N ALA A 149 9.69 -10.64 4.74
CA ALA A 149 10.19 -12.01 4.68
C ALA A 149 9.14 -12.95 5.28
N VAL A 150 8.57 -13.79 4.42
CA VAL A 150 7.61 -14.83 4.80
C VAL A 150 8.33 -16.18 4.78
N ASN A 151 8.37 -16.86 5.93
CA ASN A 151 8.95 -18.19 6.05
C ASN A 151 8.03 -19.23 5.41
N GLN A 152 8.43 -19.70 4.22
CA GLN A 152 7.68 -20.69 3.44
C GLN A 152 7.67 -22.08 4.09
N ALA A 153 8.69 -22.40 4.89
CA ALA A 153 8.84 -23.69 5.56
C ALA A 153 8.05 -23.79 6.87
N TYR A 154 7.34 -22.73 7.27
CA TYR A 154 6.59 -22.72 8.51
C TYR A 154 5.35 -23.63 8.43
N GLY A 155 5.36 -24.70 9.21
CA GLY A 155 4.32 -25.74 9.21
C GLY A 155 3.27 -25.63 10.31
N SER A 156 3.42 -24.69 11.25
CA SER A 156 2.44 -24.49 12.33
C SER A 156 1.31 -23.57 11.89
N GLU A 157 0.12 -23.76 12.48
CA GLU A 157 -0.94 -22.76 12.39
C GLU A 157 -0.52 -21.49 13.13
N VAL A 158 -0.85 -20.34 12.55
CA VAL A 158 -0.66 -19.02 13.13
C VAL A 158 -2.04 -18.44 13.34
N GLU A 159 -2.33 -18.01 14.56
CA GLU A 159 -3.57 -17.32 14.85
C GLU A 159 -3.54 -15.94 14.18
N GLU A 160 -4.57 -15.66 13.37
CA GLU A 160 -4.73 -14.38 12.66
C GLU A 160 -4.68 -13.20 13.63
N VAL A 161 -5.23 -13.39 14.83
CA VAL A 161 -5.29 -12.38 15.90
C VAL A 161 -3.89 -11.94 16.37
N ASP A 162 -2.94 -12.86 16.50
CA ASP A 162 -1.58 -12.53 16.96
C ASP A 162 -0.80 -11.74 15.89
N LEU A 163 -1.02 -12.11 14.63
CA LEU A 163 -0.47 -11.41 13.48
C LEU A 163 -1.08 -10.00 13.35
N GLU A 164 -2.40 -9.89 13.46
CA GLU A 164 -3.11 -8.60 13.46
C GLU A 164 -2.63 -7.69 14.59
N PHE A 165 -2.44 -8.22 15.80
CA PHE A 165 -1.94 -7.45 16.93
C PHE A 165 -0.55 -6.87 16.65
N SER A 166 0.34 -7.66 16.05
CA SER A 166 1.67 -7.22 15.68
C SER A 166 1.64 -6.15 14.57
N LEU A 167 0.83 -6.37 13.54
CA LEU A 167 0.67 -5.46 12.39
C LEU A 167 0.02 -4.12 12.79
N ARG A 168 -0.95 -4.14 13.70
CA ARG A 168 -1.60 -2.95 14.26
C ARG A 168 -0.59 -1.92 14.77
N SER A 169 0.53 -2.37 15.36
CA SER A 169 1.56 -1.48 15.89
C SER A 169 2.22 -0.60 14.80
N PHE A 170 2.25 -1.05 13.54
CA PHE A 170 2.74 -0.26 12.41
C PHE A 170 1.79 0.88 12.08
N LEU A 171 0.47 0.63 12.06
CA LEU A 171 -0.54 1.65 11.78
C LEU A 171 -0.53 2.75 12.84
N ILE A 172 -0.39 2.37 14.11
CA ILE A 172 -0.23 3.34 15.21
C ILE A 172 1.03 4.17 14.99
N LYS A 173 2.16 3.53 14.67
CA LYS A 173 3.42 4.25 14.49
C LYS A 173 3.38 5.20 13.29
N LEU A 174 2.77 4.79 12.18
CA LEU A 174 2.52 5.62 11.00
C LEU A 174 1.63 6.83 11.33
N SER A 175 0.53 6.63 12.07
CA SER A 175 -0.34 7.75 12.45
C SER A 175 0.35 8.83 13.29
N ASN A 176 1.45 8.47 13.98
CA ASN A 176 2.24 9.38 14.81
C ASN A 176 3.55 9.81 14.14
N SER A 177 3.75 9.51 12.85
CA SER A 177 4.98 9.84 12.13
C SER A 177 4.83 11.06 11.22
N GLU A 178 3.93 11.99 11.54
CA GLU A 178 3.72 13.22 10.78
C GLU A 178 5.03 14.03 10.64
N SER A 179 5.86 14.05 11.68
CA SER A 179 7.18 14.71 11.66
C SER A 179 8.18 14.07 10.70
N LEU A 180 7.97 12.81 10.29
CA LEU A 180 8.82 12.13 9.30
C LEU A 180 8.42 12.50 7.87
N CYS A 181 7.21 13.04 7.69
CA CYS A 181 6.66 13.39 6.39
C CYS A 181 6.93 14.87 6.08
N LYS A 182 7.95 15.16 5.28
CA LYS A 182 8.10 16.50 4.69
C LYS A 182 6.92 16.77 3.74
N MET A 183 6.43 18.01 3.70
CA MET A 183 5.44 18.39 2.70
C MET A 183 6.01 18.19 1.30
N LEU A 184 5.24 17.54 0.44
CA LEU A 184 5.61 17.35 -0.97
C LEU A 184 5.24 18.60 -1.78
N PRO A 185 5.93 18.86 -2.89
CA PRO A 185 5.49 19.82 -3.90
C PRO A 185 4.08 19.48 -4.42
N PRO A 186 3.30 20.49 -4.87
CA PRO A 186 1.91 20.30 -5.29
C PRO A 186 1.73 19.34 -6.48
N ASP A 187 2.74 19.18 -7.34
CA ASP A 187 2.70 18.29 -8.52
C ASP A 187 3.44 16.96 -8.32
N CYS A 188 3.44 16.47 -7.08
CA CYS A 188 4.09 15.21 -6.77
C CYS A 188 3.31 14.02 -7.33
N ARG A 189 3.95 13.24 -8.20
CA ARG A 189 3.46 11.92 -8.63
C ARG A 189 3.87 10.87 -7.60
N TRP A 190 3.09 9.80 -7.47
CA TRP A 190 3.48 8.66 -6.66
C TRP A 190 3.11 7.34 -7.33
N GLU A 191 3.81 6.26 -6.95
CA GLU A 191 3.54 4.91 -7.46
C GLU A 191 3.80 3.84 -6.40
N ILE A 192 3.22 2.66 -6.61
CA ILE A 192 3.50 1.46 -5.81
C ILE A 192 4.42 0.54 -6.61
N THR A 193 5.59 0.25 -6.05
CA THR A 193 6.62 -0.61 -6.67
C THR A 193 6.85 -1.84 -5.81
N ALA A 194 6.94 -3.02 -6.43
CA ALA A 194 7.29 -4.25 -5.75
C ALA A 194 8.65 -4.78 -6.25
N TYR A 195 9.44 -5.26 -5.30
CA TYR A 195 10.77 -5.82 -5.51
C TYR A 195 10.66 -7.33 -5.35
N PHE A 196 10.95 -8.05 -6.42
CA PHE A 196 10.85 -9.51 -6.45
C PHE A 196 12.23 -10.15 -6.28
N ARG A 197 12.28 -11.28 -5.57
CA ARG A 197 13.48 -12.13 -5.45
C ARG A 197 13.77 -12.85 -6.76
N SER A 198 12.72 -13.25 -7.46
CA SER A 198 12.74 -13.82 -8.80
C SER A 198 11.56 -13.26 -9.59
N LEU A 199 11.80 -12.97 -10.88
CA LEU A 199 10.75 -12.41 -11.73
C LEU A 199 9.61 -13.41 -11.92
N PRO A 200 8.36 -12.93 -11.92
CA PRO A 200 7.24 -13.76 -12.35
C PRO A 200 7.43 -14.08 -13.84
N GLU A 201 7.22 -15.34 -14.22
CA GLU A 201 7.24 -15.76 -15.62
C GLU A 201 6.09 -15.09 -16.37
N THR A 202 6.43 -14.27 -17.38
CA THR A 202 5.46 -13.54 -18.21
C THR A 202 4.46 -14.50 -18.86
N GLY A 203 3.16 -14.22 -18.76
CA GLY A 203 2.10 -15.05 -19.37
C GLY A 203 1.59 -16.22 -18.52
N THR A 204 2.07 -16.41 -17.29
CA THR A 204 1.59 -17.48 -16.40
C THR A 204 0.32 -17.16 -15.62
N SER A 205 -0.01 -15.87 -15.44
CA SER A 205 -1.21 -15.43 -14.71
C SER A 205 -1.61 -14.01 -15.09
N LYS A 206 -2.91 -13.70 -15.06
CA LYS A 206 -3.43 -12.34 -15.35
C LYS A 206 -2.88 -11.30 -14.37
N GLU A 207 -2.52 -11.73 -13.17
CA GLU A 207 -1.93 -10.90 -12.12
C GLU A 207 -0.49 -10.50 -12.45
N ALA A 208 0.28 -11.36 -13.12
CA ALA A 208 1.64 -11.05 -13.57
C ALA A 208 1.66 -9.98 -14.66
N ASP A 209 0.64 -9.96 -15.53
CA ASP A 209 0.51 -8.99 -16.62
C ASP A 209 0.21 -7.55 -16.13
N LEU A 210 -0.16 -7.40 -14.85
CA LEU A 210 -0.34 -6.08 -14.21
C LEU A 210 0.98 -5.40 -13.83
N TRP A 211 2.07 -6.17 -13.76
CA TRP A 211 3.37 -5.70 -13.27
C TRP A 211 4.34 -5.50 -14.44
N ILE A 212 4.79 -4.26 -14.63
CA ILE A 212 5.76 -3.89 -15.67
C ILE A 212 7.11 -3.55 -15.03
N PRO A 213 8.25 -3.80 -15.71
CA PRO A 213 9.55 -3.35 -15.24
C PRO A 213 9.56 -1.85 -14.93
N THR A 214 10.08 -1.52 -13.75
CA THR A 214 10.23 -0.14 -13.29
C THR A 214 11.35 0.55 -14.07
N ASP A 215 11.07 1.75 -14.56
CA ASP A 215 12.05 2.69 -15.13
C ASP A 215 12.47 3.76 -14.10
N THR A 216 12.04 3.60 -12.84
CA THR A 216 12.34 4.47 -11.70
C THR A 216 13.83 4.76 -11.60
N LYS A 217 14.21 6.03 -11.76
CA LYS A 217 15.59 6.50 -11.59
C LYS A 217 16.12 6.13 -10.21
N GLN A 218 17.31 5.56 -10.14
CA GLN A 218 17.98 5.29 -8.87
C GLN A 218 18.80 6.51 -8.43
N TRP A 219 18.89 6.73 -7.12
CA TRP A 219 19.81 7.69 -6.52
C TRP A 219 21.25 7.26 -6.79
N GLN A 220 22.16 8.22 -6.98
CA GLN A 220 23.57 7.91 -7.26
C GLN A 220 24.30 7.49 -5.98
N GLN A 221 23.87 8.02 -4.84
CA GLN A 221 24.36 7.70 -3.51
C GLN A 221 23.39 6.79 -2.75
N PRO A 222 23.90 6.03 -1.76
CA PRO A 222 23.05 5.30 -0.84
C PRO A 222 22.05 6.22 -0.15
N PRO A 223 20.77 5.82 -0.07
CA PRO A 223 19.77 6.64 0.60
C PRO A 223 20.00 6.76 2.09
N LEU A 224 19.52 7.86 2.66
CA LEU A 224 19.36 7.98 4.10
C LEU A 224 18.14 7.18 4.54
N ILE A 225 18.36 6.18 5.39
CA ILE A 225 17.31 5.28 5.91
C ILE A 225 16.85 5.74 7.29
N THR A 226 15.55 5.98 7.44
CA THR A 226 14.91 6.29 8.72
C THR A 226 13.95 5.16 9.12
N PRO A 227 14.25 4.36 10.16
CA PRO A 227 13.38 3.28 10.59
C PRO A 227 12.09 3.81 11.22
N VAL A 228 10.94 3.23 10.85
CA VAL A 228 9.64 3.54 11.46
C VAL A 228 9.28 2.46 12.48
N LYS A 229 9.23 1.20 12.03
CA LYS A 229 8.84 0.06 12.85
C LYS A 229 9.37 -1.25 12.26
N SER A 230 9.66 -2.22 13.12
CA SER A 230 9.97 -3.59 12.74
C SER A 230 9.23 -4.58 13.64
N MET A 231 8.97 -5.76 13.08
CA MET A 231 8.54 -6.95 13.79
C MET A 231 9.25 -8.18 13.22
N SER A 232 9.48 -9.15 14.09
CA SER A 232 10.01 -10.47 13.73
C SER A 232 9.18 -11.48 14.50
N SER A 233 8.17 -12.05 13.86
CA SER A 233 7.32 -13.07 14.44
C SER A 233 7.13 -14.15 13.41
N GLU A 234 7.57 -15.36 13.66
CA GLU A 234 7.37 -16.43 12.70
C GLU A 234 5.87 -16.56 12.37
N PRO A 235 5.51 -16.69 11.09
CA PRO A 235 6.37 -16.79 9.90
C PRO A 235 6.62 -15.47 9.15
N LEU A 236 6.24 -14.31 9.72
CA LEU A 236 6.38 -13.01 9.10
C LEU A 236 7.40 -12.11 9.82
N CYS A 237 8.46 -11.75 9.09
CA CYS A 237 9.28 -10.59 9.42
C CYS A 237 8.88 -9.41 8.53
N LEU A 238 8.59 -8.27 9.15
CA LEU A 238 8.20 -7.05 8.47
C LEU A 238 8.97 -5.86 9.03
N GLN A 239 9.52 -5.03 8.14
CA GLN A 239 10.14 -3.76 8.48
C GLN A 239 9.53 -2.64 7.64
N LEU A 240 9.25 -1.52 8.27
CA LEU A 240 8.83 -0.29 7.64
C LEU A 240 9.87 0.79 7.93
N TYR A 241 10.39 1.38 6.87
CA TYR A 241 11.37 2.47 6.94
C TYR A 241 11.17 3.45 5.78
N LEU A 242 11.63 4.69 5.97
CA LEU A 242 11.68 5.69 4.92
C LEU A 242 13.08 5.71 4.30
N GLU A 243 13.15 5.88 2.99
CA GLU A 243 14.37 6.21 2.27
C GLU A 243 14.26 7.63 1.69
N HIS A 244 15.32 8.42 1.86
CA HIS A 244 15.48 9.75 1.27
C HIS A 244 16.79 9.82 0.46
N PRO A 245 16.88 10.72 -0.54
CA PRO A 245 18.16 11.03 -1.17
C PRO A 245 19.15 11.54 -0.12
N SER A 246 20.44 11.32 -0.35
CA SER A 246 21.47 11.88 0.51
C SER A 246 21.43 13.41 0.46
N LEU A 247 21.94 14.08 1.50
CA LEU A 247 21.89 15.55 1.60
C LEU A 247 22.50 16.25 0.38
N SER A 248 23.54 15.67 -0.22
CA SER A 248 24.18 16.19 -1.43
C SER A 248 23.31 16.08 -2.69
N GLU A 249 22.41 15.10 -2.75
CA GLU A 249 21.46 14.96 -3.88
C GLU A 249 20.16 15.74 -3.64
N SER A 250 19.84 16.08 -2.39
CA SER A 250 18.65 16.88 -2.08
C SER A 250 18.76 18.37 -2.43
N LEU A 251 19.96 18.84 -2.75
CA LEU A 251 20.29 20.24 -3.07
C LEU A 251 20.54 20.46 -4.57
N LEU A 252 20.43 19.42 -5.39
CA LEU A 252 20.55 19.43 -6.85
C LEU A 252 19.15 19.41 -7.49
#